data_AF-A0A2M7ZHL9-F1
#
_entry.id   AF-A0A2M7ZHL9-F1
#
_cell.length_a   1.000
_cell.length_b   1.000
_cell.length_c   1.000
_cell.angle_alpha   90.00
_cell.angle_beta   90.00
_cell.angle_gamma   90.00
#
_symmetry.space_group_name_H-M   'P 1'
#
loop_
_entity.id
_entity.type
_entity.pdbx_description
1 polymer ?
#
loop_
_entity_poly.entity_id
_entity_poly.type
_entity_poly.pdbx_seq_one_letter_code
_entity_poly.pdbx_strand_id
1 'polypeptide(L)'
;EYLEFIESGAYKKQELWLSDGWVVVEKENWEAPLYWKKIENKWWNFTLSGLKEISMNEPVTHISYYEADAFARWAGGRLPTEFEWEVAVKNIKIKGNFVDNKHYHPIPCVENTSYELKQMYGDVWEWTQSAFLPYPGFKPLPGALGEYNGKFMSGQMVLRGGSCATCSNHIRKTYRNFFPPHSRWQFMGLRLAKDAL
;
A
#
# COMPACT_ATOMS: atom_id res chain seq x y z
N GLU A 1 4.12 -14.66 -3.75
CA GLU A 1 4.53 -13.76 -2.65
C GLU A 1 3.50 -13.64 -1.52
N TYR A 2 2.43 -12.82 -1.61
CA TYR A 2 1.55 -12.60 -0.45
C TYR A 2 0.77 -13.84 0.01
N LEU A 3 0.43 -14.74 -0.92
CA LEU A 3 -0.15 -16.03 -0.58
C LEU A 3 0.81 -16.89 0.25
N GLU A 4 2.10 -16.91 -0.08
CA GLU A 4 3.12 -17.64 0.69
C GLU A 4 3.27 -17.07 2.11
N PHE A 5 3.15 -15.74 2.28
CA PHE A 5 3.11 -15.11 3.59
C PHE A 5 1.93 -15.65 4.43
N ILE A 6 0.71 -15.69 3.86
CA ILE A 6 -0.47 -16.29 4.51
C ILE A 6 -0.23 -17.76 4.85
N GLU A 7 0.23 -18.55 3.88
CA GLU A 7 0.43 -20.00 4.01
C GLU A 7 1.55 -20.37 4.97
N SER A 8 2.53 -19.49 5.18
CA SER A 8 3.57 -19.64 6.21
C SER A 8 3.03 -19.49 7.64
N GLY A 9 1.74 -19.19 7.80
CA GLY A 9 1.08 -18.94 9.07
C GLY A 9 1.36 -17.55 9.65
N ALA A 10 1.75 -16.57 8.83
CA ALA A 10 2.21 -15.27 9.33
C ALA A 10 1.17 -14.49 10.14
N TYR A 11 -0.13 -14.62 9.80
CA TYR A 11 -1.24 -14.05 10.59
C TYR A 11 -1.40 -14.71 11.98
N LYS A 12 -0.61 -15.73 12.31
CA LYS A 12 -0.59 -16.43 13.61
C LYS A 12 0.74 -16.26 14.36
N LYS A 13 1.69 -15.49 13.82
CA LYS A 13 3.06 -15.33 14.33
C LYS A 13 3.26 -13.91 14.85
N GLN A 14 2.99 -13.68 16.13
CA GLN A 14 3.05 -12.37 16.78
C GLN A 14 4.38 -11.63 16.53
N GLU A 15 5.50 -12.36 16.46
CA GLU A 15 6.85 -11.82 16.26
C GLU A 15 7.04 -11.07 14.93
N LEU A 16 6.15 -11.27 13.95
CA LEU A 16 6.17 -10.56 12.67
C LEU A 16 5.49 -9.18 12.74
N TRP A 17 4.66 -8.93 13.74
CA TRP A 17 3.76 -7.79 13.79
C TRP A 17 4.23 -6.72 14.77
N LEU A 18 3.93 -5.46 14.45
CA LEU A 18 3.94 -4.40 15.47
C LEU A 18 2.90 -4.72 16.54
N SER A 19 3.16 -4.29 17.79
CA SER A 19 2.26 -4.55 18.92
C SER A 19 0.81 -4.13 18.64
N ASP A 20 0.60 -2.89 18.20
CA ASP A 20 -0.74 -2.38 17.85
C ASP A 20 -1.36 -3.15 16.67
N GLY A 21 -0.52 -3.60 15.72
CA GLY A 21 -0.95 -4.42 14.60
C GLY A 21 -1.45 -5.79 15.04
N TRP A 22 -0.72 -6.45 15.94
CA TRP A 22 -1.11 -7.75 16.49
C TRP A 22 -2.43 -7.68 17.24
N VAL A 23 -2.62 -6.66 18.08
CA VAL A 23 -3.87 -6.42 18.80
C VAL A 23 -5.05 -6.31 17.83
N VAL A 24 -4.88 -5.62 16.69
CA VAL A 24 -5.94 -5.49 15.69
C VAL A 24 -6.18 -6.80 14.95
N VAL A 25 -5.13 -7.53 14.57
CA VAL A 25 -5.23 -8.85 13.91
C VAL A 25 -6.03 -9.83 14.76
N GLU A 26 -5.72 -9.92 16.06
CA GLU A 26 -6.45 -10.79 17.00
C GLU A 26 -7.89 -10.35 17.19
N LYS A 27 -8.10 -9.05 17.46
CA LYS A 27 -9.44 -8.51 17.73
C LYS A 27 -10.40 -8.70 16.55
N GLU A 28 -9.91 -8.47 15.34
CA GLU A 28 -10.73 -8.47 14.12
C GLU A 28 -10.60 -9.79 13.33
N ASN A 29 -9.86 -10.77 13.86
CA ASN A 29 -9.60 -12.08 13.24
C ASN A 29 -9.14 -11.99 11.78
N TRP A 30 -8.10 -11.18 11.52
CA TRP A 30 -7.56 -11.06 10.17
C TRP A 30 -6.77 -12.31 9.78
N GLU A 31 -7.08 -12.88 8.61
CA GLU A 31 -6.39 -14.07 8.08
C GLU A 31 -5.84 -13.89 6.65
N ALA A 32 -6.27 -12.82 5.96
CA ALA A 32 -5.94 -12.50 4.58
C ALA A 32 -6.32 -11.03 4.29
N PRO A 33 -5.87 -10.43 3.17
CA PRO A 33 -6.26 -9.08 2.74
C PRO A 33 -7.78 -8.87 2.70
N LEU A 34 -8.22 -7.62 2.85
CA LEU A 34 -9.65 -7.33 2.86
C LEU A 34 -10.27 -7.72 1.50
N TYR A 35 -11.40 -8.41 1.56
CA TYR A 35 -12.14 -9.04 0.45
C TYR A 35 -11.63 -10.39 -0.06
N TRP A 36 -10.52 -10.90 0.47
CA TRP A 36 -10.10 -12.28 0.17
C TRP A 36 -10.97 -13.29 0.93
N LYS A 37 -11.36 -14.37 0.26
CA LYS A 37 -12.14 -15.47 0.83
C LYS A 37 -11.58 -16.81 0.35
N LYS A 38 -11.50 -17.78 1.25
CA LYS A 38 -11.16 -19.16 0.91
C LYS A 38 -12.46 -19.95 0.66
N ILE A 39 -12.64 -20.44 -0.57
CA ILE A 39 -13.80 -21.23 -1.00
C ILE A 39 -13.27 -22.49 -1.69
N GLU A 40 -13.67 -23.67 -1.22
CA GLU A 40 -13.24 -24.96 -1.79
C GLU A 40 -11.70 -25.07 -1.93
N ASN A 41 -10.97 -24.66 -0.89
CA ASN A 41 -9.51 -24.60 -0.84
C ASN A 41 -8.82 -23.64 -1.83
N LYS A 42 -9.57 -22.82 -2.56
CA LYS A 42 -9.04 -21.75 -3.41
C LYS A 42 -9.27 -20.38 -2.81
N TRP A 43 -8.38 -19.44 -3.12
CA TRP A 43 -8.53 -18.05 -2.71
C TRP A 43 -9.23 -17.24 -3.80
N TRP A 44 -10.21 -16.45 -3.38
CA TRP A 44 -11.01 -15.58 -4.22
C TRP A 44 -10.96 -14.15 -3.69
N ASN A 45 -11.03 -13.17 -4.58
CA ASN A 45 -11.11 -11.75 -4.26
C ASN A 45 -12.43 -11.17 -4.76
N PHE A 46 -13.16 -10.45 -3.90
CA PHE A 46 -14.37 -9.73 -4.29
C PHE A 46 -14.02 -8.35 -4.85
N THR A 47 -13.92 -8.25 -6.17
CA THR A 47 -13.50 -7.04 -6.90
C THR A 47 -14.69 -6.15 -7.28
N LEU A 48 -14.43 -4.95 -7.82
CA LEU A 48 -15.48 -4.10 -8.41
C LEU A 48 -16.19 -4.74 -9.62
N SER A 49 -15.62 -5.81 -10.20
CA SER A 49 -16.24 -6.60 -11.27
C SER A 49 -16.82 -7.94 -10.76
N GLY A 50 -16.99 -8.09 -9.45
CA GLY A 50 -17.48 -9.31 -8.82
C GLY A 50 -16.37 -10.24 -8.32
N LEU A 51 -16.77 -11.42 -7.86
CA LEU A 51 -15.88 -12.44 -7.29
C LEU A 51 -15.00 -13.06 -8.38
N LYS A 52 -13.69 -13.09 -8.17
CA LYS A 52 -12.70 -13.69 -9.07
C LYS A 52 -11.69 -14.51 -8.28
N GLU A 53 -11.16 -15.57 -8.87
CA GLU A 53 -10.01 -16.30 -8.29
C GLU A 53 -8.82 -15.33 -8.23
N ILE A 54 -8.01 -15.39 -7.17
CA ILE A 54 -6.87 -14.47 -7.03
C ILE A 54 -5.88 -14.66 -8.19
N SER A 55 -5.38 -13.55 -8.72
CA SER A 55 -4.28 -13.58 -9.68
C SER A 55 -2.96 -13.52 -8.94
N MET A 56 -2.07 -14.47 -9.21
CA MET A 56 -0.77 -14.57 -8.51
C MET A 56 0.22 -13.45 -8.87
N ASN A 57 -0.04 -12.73 -9.97
CA ASN A 57 0.86 -11.72 -10.50
C ASN A 57 0.32 -10.28 -10.35
N GLU A 58 -0.89 -10.12 -9.80
CA GLU A 58 -1.41 -8.79 -9.48
C GLU A 58 -0.80 -8.25 -8.18
N PRO A 59 -0.53 -6.94 -8.08
CA PRO A 59 -0.16 -6.32 -6.82
C PRO A 59 -1.22 -6.61 -5.75
N VAL A 60 -0.79 -7.06 -4.57
CA VAL A 60 -1.68 -7.21 -3.42
C VAL A 60 -2.29 -5.84 -3.07
N THR A 61 -3.59 -5.83 -2.79
CA THR A 61 -4.35 -4.62 -2.45
C THR A 61 -5.20 -4.88 -1.21
N HIS A 62 -5.73 -3.80 -0.64
CA HIS A 62 -6.60 -3.79 0.53
C HIS A 62 -5.94 -4.36 1.79
N ILE A 63 -4.64 -4.08 1.94
CA ILE A 63 -3.85 -4.40 3.13
C ILE A 63 -3.62 -3.14 3.97
N SER A 64 -3.61 -3.33 5.28
CA SER A 64 -3.27 -2.32 6.27
C SER A 64 -1.77 -2.02 6.27
N TYR A 65 -1.38 -0.92 6.91
CA TYR A 65 0.03 -0.65 7.18
C TYR A 65 0.66 -1.78 7.98
N TYR A 66 -0.07 -2.31 8.98
CA TYR A 66 0.41 -3.42 9.81
C TYR A 66 0.67 -4.69 9.00
N GLU A 67 -0.24 -5.03 8.08
CA GLU A 67 -0.05 -6.15 7.13
C GLU A 67 1.15 -5.92 6.21
N ALA A 68 1.28 -4.72 5.64
CA ALA A 68 2.39 -4.37 4.75
C ALA A 68 3.76 -4.47 5.46
N ASP A 69 3.83 -3.97 6.68
CA ASP A 69 5.02 -3.95 7.52
C ASP A 69 5.39 -5.36 8.04
N ALA A 70 4.40 -6.16 8.45
CA ALA A 70 4.61 -7.58 8.82
C ALA A 70 5.10 -8.41 7.62
N PHE A 71 4.52 -8.20 6.44
CA PHE A 71 4.98 -8.82 5.20
C PHE A 71 6.43 -8.42 4.89
N ALA A 72 6.77 -7.13 5.03
CA ALA A 72 8.12 -6.65 4.77
C ALA A 72 9.16 -7.30 5.70
N ARG A 73 8.86 -7.44 7.01
CA ARG A 73 9.71 -8.19 7.95
C ARG A 73 9.87 -9.64 7.55
N TRP A 74 8.78 -10.32 7.23
CA TRP A 74 8.80 -11.72 6.80
C TRP A 74 9.66 -11.93 5.54
N ALA A 75 9.59 -11.01 4.58
CA ALA A 75 10.41 -11.02 3.36
C ALA A 75 11.88 -10.60 3.58
N GLY A 76 12.29 -10.33 4.83
CA GLY A 76 13.63 -9.88 5.18
C GLY A 76 13.97 -8.50 4.61
N GLY A 77 12.99 -7.61 4.52
CA GLY A 77 13.14 -6.22 4.11
C GLY A 77 12.40 -5.26 5.05
N ARG A 78 12.10 -4.07 4.54
CA ARG A 78 11.30 -3.04 5.21
C ARG A 78 10.44 -2.28 4.21
N LEU A 79 9.56 -1.41 4.68
CA LEU A 79 8.91 -0.43 3.84
C LEU A 79 9.88 0.74 3.55
N PRO A 80 9.82 1.38 2.37
CA PRO A 80 10.57 2.60 2.11
C PRO A 80 10.04 3.74 2.97
N THR A 81 10.90 4.70 3.31
CA THR A 81 10.43 6.03 3.73
C THR A 81 9.77 6.74 2.54
N GLU A 82 8.89 7.71 2.81
CA GLU A 82 8.32 8.54 1.74
C GLU A 82 9.39 9.31 0.95
N PHE A 83 10.53 9.60 1.59
CA PHE A 83 11.66 10.30 1.00
C PHE A 83 12.45 9.39 0.04
N GLU A 84 12.74 8.15 0.44
CA GLU A 84 13.37 7.15 -0.44
C GLU A 84 12.49 6.89 -1.66
N TRP A 85 11.18 6.75 -1.44
CA TRP A 85 10.22 6.56 -2.50
C TRP A 85 10.23 7.73 -3.50
N GLU A 86 10.19 8.97 -3.01
CA GLU A 86 10.18 10.17 -3.85
C GLU A 86 11.49 10.33 -4.64
N VAL A 87 12.63 9.99 -4.04
CA VAL A 87 13.93 9.98 -4.71
C VAL A 87 13.98 8.88 -5.79
N ALA A 88 13.48 7.69 -5.49
CA ALA A 88 13.46 6.55 -6.42
C ALA A 88 12.69 6.88 -7.72
N VAL A 89 11.65 7.70 -7.64
CA VAL A 89 10.83 8.11 -8.79
C VAL A 89 11.30 9.40 -9.48
N LYS A 90 12.44 9.97 -9.07
CA LYS A 90 12.94 11.27 -9.57
C LYS A 90 13.00 11.31 -11.10
N ASN A 91 13.51 10.25 -11.74
CA ASN A 91 13.63 10.16 -13.20
C ASN A 91 12.54 9.31 -13.87
N ILE A 92 11.58 8.81 -13.10
CA ILE A 92 10.48 7.99 -13.60
C ILE A 92 9.35 8.91 -14.07
N LYS A 93 8.83 8.64 -15.27
CA LYS A 93 7.64 9.34 -15.80
C LYS A 93 6.40 8.86 -15.05
N ILE A 94 5.47 9.77 -14.76
CA ILE A 94 4.18 9.41 -14.18
C ILE A 94 3.37 8.68 -15.27
N LYS A 95 3.39 7.35 -15.22
CA LYS A 95 2.64 6.44 -16.08
C LYS A 95 2.34 5.19 -15.27
N GLY A 96 1.12 4.69 -15.38
CA GLY A 96 0.64 3.57 -14.59
C GLY A 96 -0.80 3.22 -14.91
N ASN A 97 -1.34 2.24 -14.21
CA ASN A 97 -2.76 1.91 -14.24
C ASN A 97 -3.54 2.87 -13.34
N PHE A 98 -4.26 3.80 -13.96
CA PHE A 98 -5.10 4.80 -13.29
C PHE A 98 -6.57 4.59 -13.64
N VAL A 99 -7.46 5.35 -13.00
CA VAL A 99 -8.91 5.23 -13.25
C VAL A 99 -9.28 5.55 -14.70
N ASP A 100 -8.46 6.37 -15.38
CA ASP A 100 -8.63 6.73 -16.79
C ASP A 100 -8.54 5.50 -17.72
N ASN A 101 -7.83 4.44 -17.31
CA ASN A 101 -7.72 3.18 -18.03
C ASN A 101 -8.95 2.27 -17.87
N LYS A 102 -9.83 2.56 -16.91
CA LYS A 102 -11.09 1.82 -16.64
C LYS A 102 -10.92 0.33 -16.31
N HIS A 103 -9.74 -0.07 -15.81
CA HIS A 103 -9.54 -1.42 -15.28
C HIS A 103 -10.22 -1.63 -13.92
N TYR A 104 -10.27 -0.58 -13.09
CA TYR A 104 -10.88 -0.57 -11.75
C TYR A 104 -10.36 -1.68 -10.80
N HIS A 105 -9.18 -2.23 -11.10
CA HIS A 105 -8.46 -3.21 -10.33
C HIS A 105 -6.96 -3.12 -10.67
N PRO A 106 -6.04 -3.51 -9.79
CA PRO A 106 -4.63 -3.69 -10.14
C PRO A 106 -4.47 -4.65 -11.32
N ILE A 107 -3.44 -4.44 -12.12
CA ILE A 107 -3.08 -5.33 -13.23
C ILE A 107 -1.70 -5.94 -12.99
N PRO A 108 -1.43 -7.14 -13.52
CA PRO A 108 -0.11 -7.74 -13.43
C PRO A 108 0.99 -6.85 -14.02
N CYS A 109 2.16 -6.85 -13.37
CA CYS A 109 3.35 -6.27 -13.99
C CYS A 109 3.68 -7.06 -15.25
N VAL A 110 3.89 -6.38 -16.38
CA VAL A 110 4.43 -7.04 -17.58
C VAL A 110 5.88 -7.45 -17.28
N GLU A 111 6.18 -8.74 -17.41
CA GLU A 111 7.51 -9.30 -17.18
C GLU A 111 8.56 -8.58 -18.03
N ASN A 112 9.68 -8.23 -17.42
CA ASN A 112 10.91 -7.97 -18.16
C ASN A 112 12.12 -8.06 -17.20
N THR A 113 13.22 -8.58 -17.71
CA THR A 113 14.46 -8.99 -17.03
C THR A 113 15.36 -7.83 -16.55
N SER A 114 14.85 -6.59 -16.50
CA SER A 114 15.63 -5.41 -16.08
C SER A 114 15.47 -5.10 -14.59
N TYR A 115 16.54 -4.65 -13.95
CA TYR A 115 16.56 -4.13 -12.57
C TYR A 115 15.84 -2.75 -12.42
N GLU A 116 14.97 -2.39 -13.36
CA GLU A 116 14.28 -1.10 -13.36
C GLU A 116 13.03 -1.11 -12.49
N LEU A 117 12.78 0.00 -11.80
CA LEU A 117 11.56 0.20 -11.03
C LEU A 117 10.34 0.34 -11.96
N LYS A 118 9.36 -0.55 -11.79
CA LYS A 118 8.11 -0.60 -12.54
C LYS A 118 6.90 -0.36 -11.65
N GLN A 119 5.81 0.08 -12.27
CA GLN A 119 4.53 0.35 -11.59
C GLN A 119 4.71 1.22 -10.33
N MET A 120 5.64 2.18 -10.37
CA MET A 120 5.80 3.15 -9.28
C MET A 120 4.60 4.11 -9.18
N TYR A 121 3.70 4.09 -10.15
CA TYR A 121 2.49 4.88 -10.13
C TYR A 121 1.31 4.03 -10.59
N GLY A 122 0.13 4.32 -10.05
CA GLY A 122 -1.07 3.55 -10.33
C GLY A 122 -1.09 2.18 -9.65
N ASP A 123 -2.06 1.34 -10.02
CA ASP A 123 -2.35 0.05 -9.40
C ASP A 123 -2.76 0.17 -7.94
N VAL A 124 -1.81 0.42 -7.03
CA VAL A 124 -2.04 0.54 -5.59
C VAL A 124 -1.27 1.70 -4.98
N TRP A 125 -1.87 2.36 -4.00
CA TRP A 125 -1.13 3.22 -3.09
C TRP A 125 -0.14 2.38 -2.29
N GLU A 126 1.14 2.76 -2.32
CA GLU A 126 2.20 2.01 -1.65
C GLU A 126 2.44 2.58 -0.24
N TRP A 127 2.23 1.75 0.80
CA TRP A 127 2.57 2.13 2.18
C TRP A 127 4.06 2.47 2.32
N THR A 128 4.35 3.53 3.08
CA THR A 128 5.70 3.92 3.48
C THR A 128 5.83 3.83 5.00
N GLN A 129 7.05 3.68 5.53
CA GLN A 129 7.31 3.74 6.98
C GLN A 129 7.32 5.18 7.55
N SER A 130 6.86 6.17 6.78
CA SER A 130 6.82 7.57 7.20
C SER A 130 5.46 7.93 7.80
N ALA A 131 5.47 8.49 9.01
CA ALA A 131 4.29 9.11 9.60
C ALA A 131 3.89 10.38 8.82
N PHE A 132 2.60 10.65 8.72
CA PHE A 132 2.09 11.87 8.08
C PHE A 132 2.28 13.08 8.98
N LEU A 133 3.50 13.61 8.97
CA LEU A 133 3.91 14.79 9.73
C LEU A 133 4.08 16.01 8.82
N PRO A 134 3.99 17.24 9.37
CA PRO A 134 4.34 18.45 8.63
C PRO A 134 5.81 18.40 8.22
N TYR A 135 6.11 18.76 6.97
CA TYR A 135 7.48 19.04 6.58
C TYR A 135 7.98 20.31 7.32
N PRO A 136 9.30 20.43 7.57
CA PRO A 136 9.87 21.63 8.19
C PRO A 136 9.44 22.90 7.46
N GLY A 137 8.90 23.86 8.21
CA GLY A 137 8.41 25.13 7.66
C GLY A 137 6.97 25.11 7.12
N PHE A 138 6.26 23.97 7.17
CA PHE A 138 4.84 23.94 6.85
C PHE A 138 4.04 24.90 7.74
N LYS A 139 3.19 25.71 7.13
CA LYS A 139 2.23 26.60 7.80
C LYS A 139 0.87 26.43 7.13
N PRO A 140 -0.21 26.13 7.88
CA PRO A 140 -1.54 26.07 7.31
C PRO A 140 -1.98 27.45 6.80
N LEU A 141 -2.86 27.47 5.81
CA LEU A 141 -3.53 28.71 5.38
C LEU A 141 -4.44 29.23 6.49
N PRO A 142 -4.74 30.55 6.54
CA PRO A 142 -5.72 31.08 7.47
C PRO A 142 -7.15 30.59 7.14
N GLY A 143 -7.99 30.47 8.15
CA GLY A 143 -9.40 30.09 8.02
C GLY A 143 -9.63 28.63 7.64
N ALA A 144 -10.82 28.32 7.11
CA ALA A 144 -11.26 26.94 6.83
C ALA A 144 -10.33 26.17 5.87
N LEU A 145 -9.62 26.86 4.97
CA LEU A 145 -8.65 26.24 4.07
C LEU A 145 -7.43 25.65 4.80
N GLY A 146 -7.08 26.19 5.97
CA GLY A 146 -6.00 25.66 6.81
C GLY A 146 -6.29 24.30 7.42
N GLU A 147 -7.57 23.97 7.59
CA GLU A 147 -8.00 22.70 8.17
C GLU A 147 -7.89 21.52 7.23
N TYR A 148 -7.58 21.76 5.95
CA TYR A 148 -7.63 20.72 4.92
C TYR A 148 -6.69 19.54 5.21
N ASN A 149 -5.47 19.83 5.70
CA ASN A 149 -4.46 18.79 5.99
C ASN A 149 -3.91 18.84 7.42
N GLY A 150 -3.64 20.03 7.96
CA GLY A 150 -2.83 20.18 9.18
C GLY A 150 -3.40 19.46 10.39
N LYS A 151 -4.73 19.47 10.56
CA LYS A 151 -5.40 18.81 11.70
C LYS A 151 -5.32 17.28 11.68
N PHE A 152 -4.92 16.68 10.56
CA PHE A 152 -4.83 15.24 10.36
C PHE A 152 -3.41 14.68 10.50
N MET A 153 -2.41 15.54 10.78
CA MET A 153 -1.00 15.17 10.90
C MET A 153 -0.64 14.51 12.24
N SER A 154 -1.41 13.49 12.64
CA SER A 154 -1.20 12.69 13.84
C SER A 154 -1.85 11.31 13.67
N GLY A 155 -1.16 10.25 14.08
CA GLY A 155 -1.70 8.87 14.06
C GLY A 155 -1.97 8.29 12.67
N GLN A 156 -1.33 8.82 11.62
CA GLN A 156 -1.50 8.37 10.23
C GLN A 156 -0.17 8.10 9.54
N MET A 157 -0.19 7.19 8.58
CA MET A 157 0.99 6.79 7.78
C MET A 157 0.81 7.25 6.34
N VAL A 158 1.93 7.57 5.70
CA VAL A 158 1.95 8.09 4.33
C VAL A 158 1.93 6.94 3.31
N LEU A 159 1.16 7.14 2.23
CA LEU A 159 1.21 6.32 1.02
C LEU A 159 1.53 7.16 -0.21
N ARG A 160 2.15 6.53 -1.22
CA ARG A 160 2.59 7.18 -2.46
C ARG A 160 2.15 6.40 -3.71
N GLY A 161 2.35 6.97 -4.89
CA GLY A 161 2.13 6.30 -6.18
C GLY A 161 0.75 6.49 -6.84
N GLY A 162 -0.33 6.63 -6.06
CA GLY A 162 -1.68 6.56 -6.61
C GLY A 162 -2.11 5.12 -6.87
N SER A 163 -3.38 4.90 -7.19
CA SER A 163 -3.94 3.56 -7.45
C SER A 163 -4.71 3.48 -8.77
N CYS A 164 -5.22 2.29 -9.11
CA CYS A 164 -6.14 2.07 -10.22
C CYS A 164 -7.46 2.86 -10.11
N ALA A 165 -7.75 3.44 -8.94
CA ALA A 165 -8.89 4.33 -8.71
C ALA A 165 -8.51 5.82 -8.67
N THR A 166 -7.23 6.17 -8.82
CA THR A 166 -6.75 7.56 -8.87
C THR A 166 -6.71 8.07 -10.31
N CYS A 167 -7.09 9.33 -10.54
CA CYS A 167 -6.92 9.97 -11.86
C CYS A 167 -5.46 10.34 -12.10
N SER A 168 -4.96 10.08 -13.31
CA SER A 168 -3.61 10.42 -13.74
C SER A 168 -3.30 11.93 -13.65
N ASN A 169 -4.31 12.78 -13.77
CA ASN A 169 -4.17 14.24 -13.62
C ASN A 169 -4.13 14.70 -12.14
N HIS A 170 -4.45 13.84 -11.19
CA HIS A 170 -4.45 14.16 -9.75
C HIS A 170 -3.08 13.88 -9.10
N ILE A 171 -2.40 12.83 -9.57
CA ILE A 171 -1.18 12.35 -8.94
C ILE A 171 0.02 13.25 -9.25
N ARG A 172 0.95 13.33 -8.30
CA ARG A 172 2.23 14.03 -8.43
C ARG A 172 3.31 13.19 -7.79
N LYS A 173 4.56 13.40 -8.20
CA LYS A 173 5.73 12.80 -7.54
C LYS A 173 5.73 13.07 -6.04
N THR A 174 5.30 14.26 -5.65
CA THR A 174 5.24 14.76 -4.26
C THR A 174 3.90 14.52 -3.56
N TYR A 175 2.95 13.80 -4.18
CA TYR A 175 1.61 13.61 -3.59
C TYR A 175 1.66 12.67 -2.38
N ARG A 176 1.30 13.18 -1.21
CA ARG A 176 1.24 12.40 0.04
C ARG A 176 -0.21 12.04 0.34
N ASN A 177 -0.58 10.78 0.12
CA ASN A 177 -1.82 10.25 0.67
C ASN A 177 -1.56 9.80 2.12
N PHE A 178 -2.59 9.74 2.95
CA PHE A 178 -2.44 9.37 4.35
C PHE A 178 -3.68 8.68 4.89
N PHE A 179 -3.48 7.63 5.68
CA PHE A 179 -4.56 6.89 6.33
C PHE A 179 -4.11 6.39 7.72
N PRO A 180 -5.05 6.13 8.65
CA PRO A 180 -4.76 5.41 9.87
C PRO A 180 -4.17 4.02 9.55
N PRO A 181 -3.19 3.52 10.34
CA PRO A 181 -2.46 2.28 10.04
C PRO A 181 -3.33 1.04 9.83
N HIS A 182 -4.48 0.94 10.52
CA HIS A 182 -5.39 -0.20 10.44
C HIS A 182 -6.34 -0.16 9.22
N SER A 183 -6.33 0.91 8.42
CA SER A 183 -7.23 1.08 7.28
C SER A 183 -6.92 0.05 6.20
N ARG A 184 -7.94 -0.56 5.60
CA ARG A 184 -7.79 -1.62 4.56
C ARG A 184 -8.64 -1.41 3.31
N TRP A 185 -9.69 -0.59 3.38
CA TRP A 185 -10.70 -0.50 2.32
C TRP A 185 -10.22 0.18 1.03
N GLN A 186 -9.20 1.04 1.13
CA GLN A 186 -8.58 1.69 -0.02
C GLN A 186 -7.74 0.71 -0.85
N PHE A 187 -7.41 1.08 -2.09
CA PHE A 187 -6.48 0.33 -2.94
C PHE A 187 -5.03 0.53 -2.45
N MET A 188 -4.69 -0.08 -1.33
CA MET A 188 -3.40 0.06 -0.64
C MET A 188 -2.66 -1.27 -0.68
N GLY A 189 -1.41 -1.21 -1.13
CA GLY A 189 -0.47 -2.33 -1.22
C GLY A 189 0.87 -1.95 -0.61
N LEU A 190 1.93 -2.64 -1.01
CA LEU A 190 3.27 -2.42 -0.49
C LEU A 190 4.31 -2.50 -1.60
N ARG A 191 5.46 -1.86 -1.34
CA ARG A 191 6.71 -2.07 -2.06
C ARG A 191 7.81 -2.26 -1.05
N LEU A 192 8.67 -3.26 -1.27
CA LEU A 192 9.80 -3.53 -0.38
C LEU A 192 10.96 -2.59 -0.66
N ALA A 193 11.68 -2.25 0.40
CA ALA A 193 13.00 -1.62 0.38
C ALA A 193 13.95 -2.42 1.27
N LYS A 194 15.26 -2.31 0.98
CA LYS A 194 16.34 -2.86 1.79
C LYS A 194 17.49 -1.88 1.81
N ASP A 195 18.27 -1.92 2.90
CA ASP A 195 19.51 -1.15 2.97
C ASP A 195 20.55 -1.75 2.02
N ALA A 196 21.34 -0.90 1.38
CA ALA A 196 22.44 -1.37 0.54
C ALA A 196 23.56 -1.93 1.44
N LEU A 197 24.03 -3.13 1.11
CA LEU A 197 25.21 -3.74 1.72
C LEU A 197 26.50 -3.12 1.19
#